data_AF-A0A7C1EUS7-F1
#
_entry.id   AF-A0A7C1EUS7-F1
#
_cell.length_a   1.000
_cell.length_b   1.000
_cell.length_c   1.000
_cell.angle_alpha   90.00
_cell.angle_beta   90.00
_cell.angle_gamma   90.00
#
_symmetry.space_group_name_H-M   'P 1'
#
loop_
_entity.id
_entity.type
_entity.pdbx_description
1 polymer ?
#
loop_
_entity_poly.entity_id
_entity_poly.type
_entity_poly.pdbx_seq_one_letter_code
_entity_poly.pdbx_strand_id
1 'polypeptide(L)'
;SEGNAITNYFFLVVSNRTFKSHGKRQEEILRKIGKSLKRTNLVSTEDDEYIVNLLYDHLGERDSIILLLKLYDVVVKELWHLMSKVELTEEEEKKMKALENKIESYQLERIRVESAYHREENQKLVNDYVSILIRRYQTGYIDDEDEARLKKIRLVLIRNGIPASILDNLERVFVKPENEREDKNVKNILTKLLETGDIDRDGLISLLMAKKESLKIRDMAFEQFFLDVGRMVDEKASKEGNFLVVESFNTIITYFDRFDTTHQLITKIAFVPESTINENHIRSLVGNYRAFEDLKNGFFNQLFLNDIYKDPYLTFFGRKRLEFLEKQIPLIAMDEGMLLPSVFALKSLMQDEVYFYKIIKIIKDEFWEVFSLWGEKDVDMEYYTTKVTEKLSAEVGGDVYISKHLWQEIFWHIKKEVFLITQVLPKMIEEGKKELKEDFILNSGMDRFYVEEVERAYLAKHGIK
;
A
#
# COMPACT_ATOMS: atom_id res chain seq x y z
N SER A 1 3.65 1.87 -23.32
CA SER A 1 2.81 0.70 -23.66
C SER A 1 2.15 0.20 -22.38
N GLU A 2 0.90 0.57 -22.16
CA GLU A 2 0.11 0.25 -20.94
C GLU A 2 -0.49 -1.16 -21.01
N GLY A 3 0.38 -2.17 -21.04
CA GLY A 3 -0.01 -3.59 -20.96
C GLY A 3 0.21 -4.18 -19.57
N ASN A 4 -0.20 -5.43 -19.35
CA ASN A 4 0.15 -6.20 -18.15
C ASN A 4 1.68 -6.25 -18.00
N ALA A 5 2.17 -6.15 -16.75
CA ALA A 5 3.60 -6.03 -16.47
C ALA A 5 4.39 -7.34 -16.75
N ILE A 6 3.71 -8.48 -16.80
CA ILE A 6 4.31 -9.82 -16.90
C ILE A 6 4.11 -10.39 -18.30
N THR A 7 2.84 -10.51 -18.74
CA THR A 7 2.48 -11.19 -19.99
C THR A 7 1.43 -10.41 -20.74
N ASN A 8 1.70 -10.10 -22.00
CA ASN A 8 0.75 -9.42 -22.89
C ASN A 8 0.27 -10.36 -23.99
N TYR A 9 -1.06 -10.50 -24.08
CA TYR A 9 -1.70 -11.26 -25.14
C TYR A 9 -2.20 -10.33 -26.24
N PHE A 10 -1.82 -10.64 -27.46
CA PHE A 10 -2.35 -10.05 -28.68
C PHE A 10 -3.04 -11.15 -29.45
N PHE A 11 -4.11 -10.84 -30.17
CA PHE A 11 -4.74 -11.82 -31.05
C PHE A 11 -5.13 -11.19 -32.38
N LEU A 12 -5.06 -12.00 -33.42
CA LEU A 12 -5.47 -11.65 -34.78
C LEU A 12 -6.58 -12.61 -35.18
N VAL A 13 -7.66 -12.06 -35.74
CA VAL A 13 -8.77 -12.85 -36.27
C VAL A 13 -8.79 -12.71 -37.77
N VAL A 14 -8.50 -13.79 -38.48
CA VAL A 14 -8.55 -13.87 -39.93
C VAL A 14 -9.82 -14.64 -40.31
N SER A 15 -10.77 -13.95 -40.94
CA SER A 15 -12.06 -14.54 -41.33
C SER A 15 -12.35 -14.26 -42.80
N ASN A 16 -13.03 -15.18 -43.48
CA ASN A 16 -13.53 -14.97 -44.84
C ASN A 16 -14.74 -14.00 -44.92
N ARG A 17 -15.20 -13.47 -43.78
CA ARG A 17 -16.29 -12.49 -43.72
C ARG A 17 -15.82 -11.12 -44.19
N THR A 18 -16.58 -10.53 -45.11
CA THR A 18 -16.32 -9.19 -45.65
C THR A 18 -16.95 -8.12 -44.76
N PHE A 19 -16.11 -7.22 -44.25
CA PHE A 19 -16.54 -6.07 -43.45
C PHE A 19 -16.35 -4.77 -44.24
N LYS A 20 -17.22 -3.78 -44.00
CA LYS A 20 -17.14 -2.47 -44.68
C LYS A 20 -15.82 -1.72 -44.43
N SER A 21 -15.15 -2.00 -43.30
CA SER A 21 -13.81 -1.48 -42.98
C SER A 21 -13.18 -2.32 -41.85
N HIS A 22 -11.85 -2.26 -41.72
CA HIS A 22 -11.12 -2.90 -40.62
C HIS A 22 -11.56 -2.39 -39.23
N GLY A 23 -11.85 -1.09 -39.10
CA GLY A 23 -12.30 -0.49 -37.83
C GLY A 23 -13.65 -1.06 -37.35
N LYS A 24 -14.61 -1.31 -38.26
CA LYS A 24 -15.90 -1.92 -37.90
C LYS A 24 -15.75 -3.36 -37.42
N ARG A 25 -14.80 -4.10 -38.00
CA ARG A 25 -14.47 -5.45 -37.54
C ARG A 25 -13.87 -5.43 -36.14
N GLN A 26 -12.93 -4.51 -35.87
CA GLN A 26 -12.35 -4.35 -34.53
C GLN A 26 -13.40 -3.98 -33.48
N GLU A 27 -14.34 -3.09 -33.82
CA GLU A 27 -15.43 -2.71 -32.91
C GLU A 27 -16.36 -3.88 -32.59
N GLU A 28 -16.73 -4.70 -33.59
CA GLU A 28 -17.57 -5.87 -33.39
C GLU A 28 -16.88 -6.94 -32.53
N ILE A 29 -15.59 -7.18 -32.80
CA ILE A 29 -14.74 -8.05 -31.98
C ILE A 29 -14.78 -7.53 -30.54
N LEU A 30 -14.39 -6.27 -30.29
CA LEU A 30 -14.37 -5.70 -28.93
C LEU A 30 -15.74 -5.78 -28.23
N ARG A 31 -16.84 -5.60 -28.96
CA ARG A 31 -18.20 -5.70 -28.41
C ARG A 31 -18.53 -7.12 -27.95
N LYS A 32 -18.10 -8.14 -28.68
CA LYS A 32 -18.40 -9.56 -28.39
C LYS A 32 -17.48 -10.15 -27.32
N ILE A 33 -16.17 -9.88 -27.40
CA ILE A 33 -15.18 -10.53 -26.52
C ILE A 33 -14.67 -9.63 -25.40
N GLY A 34 -14.78 -8.31 -25.51
CA GLY A 34 -14.10 -7.36 -24.61
C GLY A 34 -14.54 -7.43 -23.15
N LYS A 35 -15.83 -7.68 -22.86
CA LYS A 35 -16.32 -7.86 -21.49
C LYS A 35 -15.89 -9.19 -20.89
N SER A 36 -15.89 -10.26 -21.68
CA SER A 36 -15.54 -11.61 -21.23
C SER A 36 -14.05 -11.70 -20.91
N LEU A 37 -13.18 -11.22 -21.80
CA LEU A 37 -11.72 -11.19 -21.58
C LEU A 37 -11.32 -10.35 -20.36
N LYS A 38 -12.05 -9.28 -20.04
CA LYS A 38 -11.78 -8.44 -18.85
C LYS A 38 -12.22 -9.06 -17.52
N ARG A 39 -13.09 -10.07 -17.55
CA ARG A 39 -13.70 -10.68 -16.34
C ARG A 39 -13.17 -12.07 -16.04
N THR A 40 -12.24 -12.56 -16.84
CA THR A 40 -11.68 -13.89 -16.71
C THR A 40 -10.36 -13.88 -15.95
N ASN A 41 -10.20 -14.76 -14.95
CA ASN A 41 -8.93 -15.06 -14.29
C ASN A 41 -7.96 -15.86 -15.19
N LEU A 42 -8.19 -15.90 -16.50
CA LEU A 42 -7.49 -16.77 -17.44
C LEU A 42 -6.13 -16.20 -17.86
N VAL A 43 -6.01 -14.87 -17.88
CA VAL A 43 -4.73 -14.20 -18.16
C VAL A 43 -3.70 -14.54 -17.06
N SER A 44 -4.17 -14.80 -15.84
CA SER A 44 -3.34 -15.20 -14.70
C SER A 44 -2.97 -16.68 -14.68
N THR A 45 -3.74 -17.57 -15.33
CA THR A 45 -3.49 -19.02 -15.32
C THR A 45 -2.72 -19.53 -16.54
N GLU A 46 -2.35 -18.63 -17.47
CA GLU A 46 -1.68 -18.97 -18.73
C GLU A 46 -2.37 -20.07 -19.55
N ASP A 47 -3.70 -20.21 -19.40
CA ASP A 47 -4.49 -21.23 -20.10
C ASP A 47 -4.83 -20.73 -21.52
N ASP A 48 -3.81 -20.81 -22.38
CA ASP A 48 -3.85 -20.31 -23.75
C ASP A 48 -4.94 -21.03 -24.57
N GLU A 49 -5.18 -22.32 -24.30
CA GLU A 49 -6.20 -23.13 -24.97
C GLU A 49 -7.61 -22.64 -24.62
N TYR A 50 -7.86 -22.36 -23.34
CA TYR A 50 -9.14 -21.79 -22.92
C TYR A 50 -9.34 -20.38 -23.49
N ILE A 51 -8.32 -19.52 -23.54
CA ILE A 51 -8.42 -18.19 -24.15
C ILE A 51 -8.85 -18.31 -25.63
N VAL A 52 -8.24 -19.23 -26.37
CA VAL A 52 -8.59 -19.49 -27.77
C VAL A 52 -10.03 -20.00 -27.90
N ASN A 53 -10.45 -20.95 -27.06
CA ASN A 53 -11.82 -21.47 -27.05
C ASN A 53 -12.84 -20.37 -26.71
N LEU A 54 -12.55 -19.54 -25.71
CA LEU A 54 -13.37 -18.38 -25.34
C LEU A 54 -13.55 -17.42 -26.52
N LEU A 55 -12.48 -17.15 -27.27
CA LEU A 55 -12.53 -16.31 -28.46
C LEU A 55 -13.40 -16.94 -29.55
N TYR A 56 -13.26 -18.24 -29.84
CA TYR A 56 -14.11 -18.93 -30.80
C TYR A 56 -15.59 -18.92 -30.42
N ASP A 57 -15.89 -19.20 -29.15
CA ASP A 57 -17.26 -19.25 -28.62
C ASP A 57 -17.97 -17.91 -28.71
N HIS A 58 -17.26 -16.83 -28.36
CA HIS A 58 -17.83 -15.47 -28.35
C HIS A 58 -17.89 -14.84 -29.74
N LEU A 59 -16.96 -15.18 -30.64
CA LEU A 59 -16.97 -14.69 -32.02
C LEU A 59 -18.03 -15.41 -32.86
N GLY A 60 -18.30 -16.70 -32.57
CA GLY A 60 -19.27 -17.50 -33.31
C GLY A 60 -18.86 -17.78 -34.76
N GLU A 61 -17.55 -17.80 -35.02
CA GLU A 61 -16.95 -17.91 -36.35
C GLU A 61 -16.04 -19.12 -36.44
N ARG A 62 -16.64 -20.30 -36.65
CA ARG A 62 -15.89 -21.57 -36.69
C ARG A 62 -14.93 -21.69 -37.87
N ASP A 63 -15.14 -20.91 -38.93
CA ASP A 63 -14.27 -20.86 -40.12
C ASP A 63 -13.22 -19.75 -40.06
N SER A 64 -13.06 -19.09 -38.91
CA SER A 64 -12.03 -18.07 -38.72
C SER A 64 -10.75 -18.69 -38.16
N ILE A 65 -9.60 -18.14 -38.54
CA ILE A 65 -8.31 -18.46 -37.96
C ILE A 65 -8.01 -17.42 -36.89
N ILE A 66 -7.85 -17.88 -35.65
CA ILE A 66 -7.42 -17.04 -34.53
C ILE A 66 -5.95 -17.30 -34.26
N LEU A 67 -5.13 -16.27 -34.38
CA LEU A 67 -3.71 -16.31 -34.00
C LEU A 67 -3.57 -15.60 -32.66
N LEU A 68 -3.23 -16.33 -31.60
CA LEU A 68 -2.89 -15.78 -30.30
C LEU A 68 -1.37 -15.61 -30.21
N LEU A 69 -0.92 -14.37 -30.00
CA LEU A 69 0.47 -14.00 -29.81
C LEU A 69 0.69 -13.61 -28.35
N LYS A 70 1.52 -14.38 -27.67
CA LYS A 70 1.90 -14.15 -26.28
C LYS A 70 3.28 -13.51 -26.23
N LEU A 71 3.37 -12.31 -25.68
CA LEU A 71 4.62 -11.57 -25.53
C LEU A 71 4.94 -11.43 -24.04
N TYR A 72 6.11 -11.90 -23.63
CA TYR A 72 6.64 -11.69 -22.28
C TYR A 72 8.17 -11.53 -22.36
N ASP A 73 8.71 -10.83 -21.38
CA ASP A 73 10.16 -10.79 -21.15
C ASP A 73 10.55 -11.99 -20.28
N VAL A 74 11.56 -12.75 -20.71
CA VAL A 74 12.00 -13.98 -20.02
C VAL A 74 12.49 -13.67 -18.60
N VAL A 75 13.23 -12.58 -18.42
CA VAL A 75 13.78 -12.15 -17.13
C VAL A 75 12.64 -11.77 -16.19
N VAL A 76 11.65 -11.03 -16.71
CA VAL A 76 10.46 -10.62 -15.96
C VAL A 76 9.61 -11.82 -15.56
N LYS A 77 9.37 -12.76 -16.48
CA LYS A 77 8.57 -13.95 -16.21
C LYS A 77 9.23 -14.85 -15.19
N GLU A 78 10.55 -15.01 -15.27
CA GLU A 78 11.32 -15.78 -14.31
C GLU A 78 11.30 -15.11 -12.92
N LEU A 79 11.48 -13.79 -12.85
CA LEU A 79 11.36 -13.04 -11.60
C LEU A 79 9.96 -13.17 -10.99
N TRP A 80 8.91 -13.00 -11.80
CA TRP A 80 7.53 -13.15 -11.35
C TRP A 80 7.25 -14.56 -10.79
N HIS A 81 7.77 -15.59 -11.45
CA HIS A 81 7.59 -16.96 -10.99
C HIS A 81 8.24 -17.18 -9.63
N LEU A 82 9.44 -16.63 -9.39
CA LEU A 82 10.10 -16.65 -8.10
C LEU A 82 9.29 -15.87 -7.04
N MET A 83 8.82 -14.66 -7.35
CA MET A 83 8.01 -13.84 -6.43
C MET A 83 6.65 -14.46 -6.07
N SER A 84 6.14 -15.35 -6.91
CA SER A 84 4.87 -16.03 -6.70
C SER A 84 4.99 -17.29 -5.83
N LYS A 85 6.21 -17.75 -5.52
CA LYS A 85 6.43 -18.89 -4.62
C LYS A 85 6.24 -18.47 -3.17
N VAL A 86 5.65 -19.37 -2.38
CA VAL A 86 5.46 -19.18 -0.93
C VAL A 86 6.80 -19.32 -0.19
N GLU A 87 7.66 -20.22 -0.65
CA GLU A 87 9.00 -20.45 -0.12
C GLU A 87 10.01 -20.52 -1.26
N LEU A 88 11.17 -19.91 -1.06
CA LEU A 88 12.29 -19.89 -1.99
C LEU A 88 13.47 -20.65 -1.39
N THR A 89 14.18 -21.40 -2.23
CA THR A 89 15.49 -21.97 -1.85
C THR A 89 16.59 -20.91 -1.90
N GLU A 90 17.73 -21.15 -1.24
CA GLU A 90 18.85 -20.20 -1.23
C GLU A 90 19.37 -19.84 -2.63
N GLU A 91 19.40 -20.81 -3.55
CA GLU A 91 19.81 -20.57 -4.94
C GLU A 91 18.79 -19.68 -5.67
N GLU A 92 17.49 -19.87 -5.38
CA GLU A 92 16.40 -19.10 -5.95
C GLU A 92 16.36 -17.68 -5.41
N GLU A 93 16.67 -17.44 -4.14
CA GLU A 93 16.78 -16.10 -3.57
C GLU A 93 17.95 -15.31 -4.18
N LYS A 94 19.12 -15.95 -4.31
CA LYS A 94 20.28 -15.35 -4.99
C LYS A 94 19.95 -15.02 -6.44
N LYS A 95 19.25 -15.93 -7.12
CA LYS A 95 18.79 -15.74 -8.49
C LYS A 95 17.77 -14.61 -8.58
N MET A 96 16.82 -14.51 -7.65
CA MET A 96 15.85 -13.43 -7.58
C MET A 96 16.54 -12.07 -7.47
N LYS A 97 17.45 -11.90 -6.51
CA LYS A 97 18.23 -10.66 -6.33
C LYS A 97 19.04 -10.30 -7.59
N ALA A 98 19.63 -11.30 -8.25
CA ALA A 98 20.37 -11.09 -9.49
C ALA A 98 19.46 -10.66 -10.66
N LEU A 99 18.21 -11.14 -10.72
CA LEU A 99 17.22 -10.73 -11.71
C LEU A 99 16.66 -9.33 -11.41
N GLU A 100 16.42 -8.99 -10.15
CA GLU A 100 15.97 -7.65 -9.73
C GLU A 100 16.96 -6.56 -10.19
N ASN A 101 18.26 -6.81 -10.08
CA ASN A 101 19.30 -5.87 -10.51
C ASN A 101 19.38 -5.66 -12.04
N LYS A 102 18.75 -6.54 -12.83
CA LYS A 102 18.73 -6.44 -14.30
C LYS A 102 17.51 -5.68 -14.83
N ILE A 103 16.54 -5.39 -13.97
CA ILE A 103 15.28 -4.76 -14.35
C ILE A 103 15.28 -3.32 -13.84
N GLU A 104 14.74 -2.40 -14.65
CA GLU A 104 14.58 -1.01 -14.25
C GLU A 104 13.67 -0.89 -13.02
N SER A 105 13.99 0.00 -12.08
CA SER A 105 13.26 0.18 -10.82
C SER A 105 11.74 0.35 -11.00
N TYR A 106 11.31 1.10 -12.01
CA TYR A 106 9.88 1.31 -12.28
C TYR A 106 9.18 0.01 -12.71
N GLN A 107 9.81 -0.76 -13.60
CA GLN A 107 9.28 -2.05 -14.06
C GLN A 107 9.28 -3.10 -12.93
N LEU A 108 10.30 -3.09 -12.07
CA LEU A 108 10.36 -3.93 -10.89
C LEU A 108 9.20 -3.65 -9.91
N GLU A 109 8.89 -2.37 -9.65
CA GLU A 109 7.73 -2.02 -8.82
C GLU A 109 6.43 -2.52 -9.45
N ARG A 110 6.23 -2.35 -10.76
CA ARG A 110 5.05 -2.88 -11.45
C ARG A 110 4.89 -4.40 -11.32
N ILE A 111 6.00 -5.15 -11.46
CA ILE A 111 5.99 -6.61 -11.29
C ILE A 111 5.61 -6.97 -9.85
N ARG A 112 6.17 -6.29 -8.84
CA ARG A 112 5.85 -6.54 -7.43
C ARG A 112 4.37 -6.33 -7.12
N VAL A 113 3.79 -5.24 -7.63
CA VAL A 113 2.36 -4.96 -7.49
C VAL A 113 1.52 -6.05 -8.13
N GLU A 114 1.88 -6.46 -9.35
CA GLU A 114 1.18 -7.52 -10.08
C GLU A 114 1.28 -8.86 -9.34
N SER A 115 2.46 -9.24 -8.87
CA SER A 115 2.70 -10.44 -8.03
C SER A 115 1.87 -10.40 -6.74
N ALA A 116 1.85 -9.27 -6.05
CA ALA A 116 1.05 -9.09 -4.84
C ALA A 116 -0.43 -9.28 -5.12
N TYR A 117 -0.96 -8.67 -6.20
CA TYR A 117 -2.36 -8.82 -6.57
C TYR A 117 -2.76 -10.27 -6.90
N HIS A 118 -1.86 -11.05 -7.50
CA HIS A 118 -2.13 -12.44 -7.90
C HIS A 118 -2.21 -13.44 -6.74
N ARG A 119 -1.82 -13.05 -5.51
CA ARG A 119 -1.99 -13.91 -4.34
C ARG A 119 -3.48 -14.10 -4.04
N GLU A 120 -3.92 -15.35 -3.86
CA GLU A 120 -5.34 -15.70 -3.68
C GLU A 120 -5.98 -14.92 -2.50
N GLU A 121 -5.24 -14.75 -1.41
CA GLU A 121 -5.68 -13.96 -0.24
C GLU A 121 -5.92 -12.50 -0.59
N ASN A 122 -5.03 -11.89 -1.38
CA ASN A 122 -5.17 -10.51 -1.82
C ASN A 122 -6.32 -10.34 -2.81
N GLN A 123 -6.54 -11.30 -3.71
CA GLN A 123 -7.70 -11.26 -4.62
C GLN A 123 -9.02 -11.28 -3.84
N LYS A 124 -9.13 -12.13 -2.80
CA LYS A 124 -10.31 -12.15 -1.92
C LYS A 124 -10.51 -10.79 -1.24
N LEU A 125 -9.45 -10.21 -0.69
CA LEU A 125 -9.49 -8.90 -0.05
C LEU A 125 -9.87 -7.77 -1.03
N VAL A 126 -9.32 -7.76 -2.26
CA VAL A 126 -9.69 -6.77 -3.28
C VAL A 126 -11.13 -6.95 -3.71
N ASN A 127 -11.61 -8.18 -3.88
CA ASN A 127 -13.02 -8.44 -4.23
C ASN A 127 -13.96 -7.96 -3.12
N ASP A 128 -13.63 -8.23 -1.86
CA ASP A 128 -14.35 -7.71 -0.70
C ASP A 128 -14.34 -6.18 -0.70
N TYR A 129 -13.17 -5.57 -0.94
CA TYR A 129 -13.00 -4.11 -1.03
C TYR A 129 -13.93 -3.50 -2.08
N VAL A 130 -13.87 -4.03 -3.31
CA VAL A 130 -14.70 -3.59 -4.44
C VAL A 130 -16.18 -3.84 -4.16
N SER A 131 -16.55 -4.93 -3.49
CA SER A 131 -17.95 -5.21 -3.15
C SER A 131 -18.55 -4.15 -2.22
N ILE A 132 -17.78 -3.67 -1.23
CA ILE A 132 -18.20 -2.62 -0.32
C ILE A 132 -18.29 -1.29 -1.08
N LEU A 133 -17.33 -1.00 -1.96
CA LEU A 133 -17.37 0.20 -2.81
C LEU A 133 -18.56 0.21 -3.78
N ILE A 134 -18.88 -0.93 -4.41
CA ILE A 134 -20.07 -1.07 -5.26
C ILE A 134 -21.34 -0.81 -4.46
N ARG A 135 -21.42 -1.37 -3.24
CA ARG A 135 -22.56 -1.15 -2.35
C ARG A 135 -22.71 0.34 -2.02
N ARG A 136 -21.62 0.99 -1.59
CA ARG A 136 -21.57 2.45 -1.37
C ARG A 136 -22.04 3.23 -2.60
N TYR A 137 -21.58 2.85 -3.79
CA TYR A 137 -22.01 3.48 -5.04
C TYR A 137 -23.52 3.31 -5.28
N GLN A 138 -24.08 2.12 -5.04
CA GLN A 138 -25.50 1.84 -5.24
C GLN A 138 -26.39 2.56 -4.21
N THR A 139 -26.06 2.47 -2.92
CA THR A 139 -26.87 2.99 -1.80
C THR A 139 -26.63 4.48 -1.56
N GLY A 140 -25.46 5.02 -1.92
CA GLY A 140 -25.03 6.38 -1.58
C GLY A 140 -24.62 6.56 -0.11
N TYR A 141 -24.63 5.48 0.67
CA TYR A 141 -24.32 5.49 2.10
C TYR A 141 -23.45 4.28 2.45
N ILE A 142 -22.52 4.49 3.38
CA ILE A 142 -21.73 3.44 4.01
C ILE A 142 -21.91 3.59 5.52
N ASP A 143 -22.15 2.49 6.23
CA ASP A 143 -22.20 2.52 7.69
C ASP A 143 -20.77 2.53 8.29
N ASP A 144 -20.69 2.84 9.58
CA ASP A 144 -19.41 2.92 10.30
C ASP A 144 -18.66 1.58 10.31
N GLU A 145 -19.37 0.46 10.21
CA GLU A 145 -18.81 -0.89 10.19
C GLU A 145 -18.13 -1.20 8.85
N ASP A 146 -18.80 -0.93 7.73
CA ASP A 146 -18.25 -1.04 6.39
C ASP A 146 -17.10 -0.04 6.18
N GLU A 147 -17.14 1.15 6.78
CA GLU A 147 -16.03 2.11 6.73
C GLU A 147 -14.80 1.61 7.50
N ALA A 148 -15.00 1.06 8.71
CA ALA A 148 -13.93 0.42 9.47
C ALA A 148 -13.35 -0.78 8.72
N ARG A 149 -14.21 -1.59 8.09
CA ARG A 149 -13.81 -2.74 7.27
C ARG A 149 -13.03 -2.32 6.03
N LEU A 150 -13.44 -1.26 5.32
CA LEU A 150 -12.67 -0.70 4.21
C LEU A 150 -11.29 -0.24 4.66
N LYS A 151 -11.19 0.53 5.76
CA LYS A 151 -9.89 0.97 6.30
C LYS A 151 -8.98 -0.22 6.60
N LYS A 152 -9.53 -1.25 7.27
CA LYS A 152 -8.81 -2.48 7.57
C LYS A 152 -8.31 -3.19 6.31
N ILE A 153 -9.20 -3.46 5.35
CA ILE A 153 -8.82 -4.15 4.10
C ILE A 153 -7.77 -3.34 3.34
N ARG A 154 -7.94 -2.03 3.23
CA ARG A 154 -7.00 -1.12 2.58
C ARG A 154 -5.60 -1.23 3.18
N LEU A 155 -5.49 -1.20 4.51
CA LEU A 155 -4.21 -1.31 5.20
C LEU A 155 -3.56 -2.68 5.00
N VAL A 156 -4.34 -3.77 5.01
CA VAL A 156 -3.81 -5.11 4.70
C VAL A 156 -3.28 -5.16 3.27
N LEU A 157 -4.02 -4.62 2.30
CA LEU A 157 -3.58 -4.57 0.91
C LEU A 157 -2.29 -3.74 0.75
N ILE A 158 -2.19 -2.59 1.43
CA ILE A 158 -0.98 -1.76 1.44
C ILE A 158 0.20 -2.51 2.06
N ARG A 159 0.01 -3.15 3.21
CA ARG A 159 1.04 -3.99 3.86
C ARG A 159 1.50 -5.11 2.95
N ASN A 160 0.57 -5.70 2.19
CA ASN A 160 0.85 -6.78 1.23
C ASN A 160 1.46 -6.27 -0.08
N GLY A 161 1.80 -4.99 -0.18
CA GLY A 161 2.53 -4.40 -1.31
C GLY A 161 1.66 -3.79 -2.40
N ILE A 162 0.34 -3.70 -2.22
CA ILE A 162 -0.55 -2.99 -3.14
C ILE A 162 -0.47 -1.47 -2.87
N PRO A 163 -0.04 -0.63 -3.83
CA PRO A 163 0.11 0.79 -3.61
C PRO A 163 -1.22 1.47 -3.25
N ALA A 164 -1.16 2.39 -2.29
CA ALA A 164 -2.30 3.22 -1.88
C ALA A 164 -2.96 3.94 -3.06
N SER A 165 -2.15 4.40 -4.02
CA SER A 165 -2.62 5.09 -5.23
C SER A 165 -3.55 4.25 -6.11
N ILE A 166 -3.36 2.92 -6.16
CA ILE A 166 -4.26 2.02 -6.90
C ILE A 166 -5.62 1.95 -6.20
N LEU A 167 -5.61 1.87 -4.88
CA LEU A 167 -6.82 1.83 -4.07
C LEU A 167 -7.56 3.17 -4.16
N ASP A 168 -6.83 4.29 -4.13
CA ASP A 168 -7.39 5.62 -4.36
C ASP A 168 -8.08 5.71 -5.73
N ASN A 169 -7.44 5.20 -6.78
CA ASN A 169 -8.02 5.16 -8.13
C ASN A 169 -9.28 4.28 -8.20
N LEU A 170 -9.28 3.11 -7.54
CA LEU A 170 -10.46 2.25 -7.47
C LEU A 170 -11.62 2.98 -6.78
N GLU A 171 -11.34 3.60 -5.64
CA GLU A 171 -12.36 4.35 -4.90
C GLU A 171 -12.93 5.50 -5.72
N ARG A 172 -12.09 6.23 -6.46
CA ARG A 172 -12.54 7.30 -7.37
C ARG A 172 -13.59 6.81 -8.39
N VAL A 173 -13.46 5.59 -8.89
CA VAL A 173 -14.43 5.01 -9.83
C VAL A 173 -15.80 4.75 -9.18
N PHE A 174 -15.84 4.53 -7.87
CA PHE A 174 -17.03 4.09 -7.13
C PHE A 174 -17.65 5.16 -6.21
N VAL A 175 -17.40 6.44 -6.48
CA VAL A 175 -18.09 7.54 -5.79
C VAL A 175 -19.29 8.02 -6.62
N LYS A 176 -20.46 8.08 -6.01
CA LYS A 176 -21.61 8.78 -6.60
C LYS A 176 -21.30 10.28 -6.68
N PRO A 177 -21.63 10.98 -7.77
CA PRO A 177 -21.38 12.42 -7.93
C PRO A 177 -22.21 13.33 -6.99
N GLU A 178 -22.74 12.82 -5.88
CA GLU A 178 -23.54 13.60 -4.93
C GLU A 178 -22.92 13.59 -3.54
N ASN A 179 -22.10 14.62 -3.31
CA ASN A 179 -22.26 15.57 -2.22
C ASN A 179 -21.12 16.58 -2.41
N GLU A 180 -21.39 17.64 -3.17
CA GLU A 180 -20.56 18.86 -3.15
C GLU A 180 -20.59 19.40 -1.71
N ARG A 181 -19.74 18.88 -0.83
CA ARG A 181 -19.32 19.63 0.35
C ARG A 181 -18.40 20.71 -0.15
N GLU A 182 -18.98 21.75 -0.75
CA GLU A 182 -18.24 22.93 -1.15
C GLU A 182 -17.60 23.53 0.11
N ASP A 183 -16.28 23.33 0.27
CA ASP A 183 -15.53 24.06 1.28
C ASP A 183 -15.46 25.53 0.82
N LYS A 184 -16.39 26.34 1.36
CA LYS A 184 -16.52 27.78 1.04
C LYS A 184 -15.19 28.52 1.19
N ASN A 185 -14.31 28.05 2.06
CA ASN A 185 -13.00 28.68 2.26
C ASN A 185 -12.07 28.43 1.07
N VAL A 186 -11.99 27.18 0.59
CA VAL A 186 -11.21 26.81 -0.61
C VAL A 186 -11.69 27.59 -1.83
N LYS A 187 -13.02 27.69 -2.01
CA LYS A 187 -13.62 28.44 -3.12
C LYS A 187 -13.26 29.92 -3.06
N ASN A 188 -13.31 30.53 -1.89
CA ASN A 188 -12.93 31.94 -1.72
C ASN A 188 -11.44 32.17 -2.04
N ILE A 189 -10.55 31.29 -1.58
CA ILE A 189 -9.11 31.40 -1.85
C ILE A 189 -8.83 31.27 -3.36
N LEU A 190 -9.39 30.26 -4.02
CA LEU A 190 -9.17 30.06 -5.46
C LEU A 190 -9.87 31.11 -6.33
N THR A 191 -11.00 31.65 -5.89
CA THR A 191 -11.66 32.78 -6.59
C THR A 191 -10.82 34.05 -6.46
N LYS A 192 -10.30 34.36 -5.25
CA LYS A 192 -9.36 35.47 -5.03
C LYS A 192 -8.11 35.32 -5.90
N LEU A 193 -7.53 34.12 -5.98
CA LEU A 193 -6.41 33.81 -6.87
C LEU A 193 -6.74 34.15 -8.33
N LEU A 194 -7.91 33.74 -8.83
CA LEU A 194 -8.33 34.06 -10.18
C LEU A 194 -8.49 35.58 -10.40
N GLU A 195 -8.97 36.33 -9.42
CA GLU A 195 -9.20 37.78 -9.51
C GLU A 195 -7.90 38.60 -9.40
N THR A 196 -7.04 38.30 -8.42
CA THR A 196 -5.88 39.14 -8.08
C THR A 196 -4.55 38.55 -8.55
N GLY A 197 -4.51 37.26 -8.89
CA GLY A 197 -3.28 36.54 -9.21
C GLY A 197 -2.36 36.32 -8.02
N ASP A 198 -2.81 36.60 -6.79
CA ASP A 198 -1.99 36.53 -5.58
C ASP A 198 -2.51 35.44 -4.64
N ILE A 199 -1.58 34.69 -4.04
CA ILE A 199 -1.86 33.71 -3.00
C ILE A 199 -0.97 34.00 -1.79
N ASP A 200 -1.63 34.36 -0.69
CA ASP A 200 -0.94 34.53 0.58
C ASP A 200 -0.57 33.16 1.19
N ARG A 201 0.42 33.20 2.07
CA ARG A 201 0.93 32.03 2.79
C ARG A 201 -0.18 31.29 3.57
N ASP A 202 -1.10 32.03 4.17
CA ASP A 202 -2.23 31.47 4.93
C ASP A 202 -3.26 30.78 4.02
N GLY A 203 -3.49 31.31 2.82
CA GLY A 203 -4.29 30.69 1.77
C GLY A 203 -3.69 29.37 1.32
N LEU A 204 -2.38 29.32 1.07
CA LEU A 204 -1.70 28.08 0.69
C LEU A 204 -1.75 27.02 1.80
N ILE A 205 -1.54 27.41 3.06
CA ILE A 205 -1.70 26.51 4.22
C ILE A 205 -3.13 25.95 4.28
N SER A 206 -4.13 26.80 4.08
CA SER A 206 -5.55 26.41 4.10
C SER A 206 -5.87 25.43 2.97
N LEU A 207 -5.33 25.65 1.76
CA LEU A 207 -5.48 24.72 0.64
C LEU A 207 -4.82 23.36 0.90
N LEU A 208 -3.63 23.33 1.51
CA LEU A 208 -2.95 22.08 1.87
C LEU A 208 -3.71 21.31 2.95
N MET A 209 -4.26 22.00 3.94
CA MET A 209 -5.13 21.39 4.96
C MET A 209 -6.43 20.85 4.33
N ALA A 210 -7.02 21.57 3.38
CA ALA A 210 -8.19 21.10 2.64
C ALA A 210 -7.86 19.87 1.78
N LYS A 211 -6.71 19.83 1.10
CA LYS A 211 -6.23 18.65 0.36
C LYS A 211 -6.01 17.45 1.28
N LYS A 212 -5.46 17.66 2.48
CA LYS A 212 -5.33 16.60 3.50
C LYS A 212 -6.69 16.06 3.92
N GLU A 213 -7.64 16.93 4.23
CA GLU A 213 -8.98 16.50 4.68
C GLU A 213 -9.78 15.85 3.54
N SER A 214 -9.63 16.33 2.30
CA SER A 214 -10.25 15.71 1.13
C SER A 214 -9.74 14.28 0.92
N LEU A 215 -8.44 14.02 1.09
CA LEU A 215 -7.89 12.66 1.04
C LEU A 215 -8.44 11.77 2.16
N LYS A 216 -8.61 12.32 3.36
CA LYS A 216 -9.13 11.58 4.52
C LYS A 216 -10.60 11.20 4.36
N ILE A 217 -11.44 12.14 3.92
CA ILE A 217 -12.88 11.94 3.69
C ILE A 217 -13.14 11.28 2.32
N ARG A 218 -12.10 11.16 1.48
CA ARG A 218 -12.16 10.66 0.10
C ARG A 218 -13.10 11.50 -0.75
N ASP A 219 -13.01 12.82 -0.59
CA ASP A 219 -13.81 13.82 -1.29
C ASP A 219 -13.21 14.12 -2.67
N MET A 220 -13.98 13.83 -3.72
CA MET A 220 -13.59 14.10 -5.10
C MET A 220 -13.95 15.51 -5.57
N ALA A 221 -14.85 16.21 -4.86
CA ALA A 221 -15.27 17.55 -5.24
C ALA A 221 -14.10 18.53 -5.20
N PHE A 222 -13.18 18.37 -4.24
CA PHE A 222 -11.97 19.19 -4.14
C PHE A 222 -11.07 19.08 -5.38
N GLU A 223 -10.72 17.87 -5.81
CA GLU A 223 -9.84 17.64 -6.96
C GLU A 223 -10.52 18.08 -8.27
N GLN A 224 -11.82 17.81 -8.43
CA GLN A 224 -12.59 18.27 -9.58
C GLN A 224 -12.65 19.80 -9.66
N PHE A 225 -12.94 20.45 -8.53
CA PHE A 225 -12.93 21.91 -8.45
C PHE A 225 -11.56 22.50 -8.77
N PHE A 226 -10.48 21.89 -8.26
CA PHE A 226 -9.12 22.32 -8.56
C PHE A 226 -8.77 22.19 -10.05
N LEU A 227 -9.21 21.11 -10.72
CA LEU A 227 -9.06 20.93 -12.17
C LEU A 227 -9.83 21.99 -12.97
N ASP A 228 -11.06 22.32 -12.54
CA ASP A 228 -11.87 23.35 -13.18
C ASP A 228 -11.24 24.75 -13.02
N VAL A 229 -10.66 25.04 -11.84
CA VAL A 229 -9.88 26.26 -11.62
C VAL A 229 -8.64 26.29 -12.54
N GLY A 230 -7.94 25.18 -12.72
CA GLY A 230 -6.81 25.09 -13.66
C GLY A 230 -7.18 25.47 -15.10
N ARG A 231 -8.33 25.00 -15.58
CA ARG A 231 -8.86 25.40 -16.90
C ARG A 231 -9.16 26.91 -16.96
N MET A 232 -9.72 27.48 -15.90
CA MET A 232 -9.99 28.92 -15.82
C MET A 232 -8.70 29.76 -15.81
N VAL A 233 -7.64 29.27 -15.16
CA VAL A 233 -6.31 29.90 -15.18
C VAL A 233 -5.74 29.90 -16.59
N ASP A 234 -5.78 28.78 -17.30
CA ASP A 234 -5.32 28.67 -18.69
C ASP A 234 -6.10 29.61 -19.62
N GLU A 235 -7.41 29.71 -19.46
CA GLU A 235 -8.25 30.63 -20.22
C GLU A 235 -7.88 32.11 -19.95
N LYS A 236 -7.66 32.49 -18.69
CA LYS A 236 -7.23 33.85 -18.33
C LYS A 236 -5.83 34.18 -18.84
N ALA A 237 -4.91 33.22 -18.78
CA ALA A 237 -3.57 33.37 -19.34
C ALA A 237 -3.63 33.63 -20.85
N SER A 238 -4.46 32.86 -21.57
CA SER A 238 -4.61 32.98 -23.02
C SER A 238 -5.36 34.24 -23.46
N LYS A 239 -6.40 34.68 -22.74
CA LYS A 239 -7.27 35.81 -23.13
C LYS A 239 -6.76 37.16 -22.61
N GLU A 240 -6.22 37.21 -21.40
CA GLU A 240 -5.90 38.46 -20.68
C GLU A 240 -4.40 38.69 -20.52
N GLY A 241 -3.55 37.69 -20.84
CA GLY A 241 -2.09 37.81 -20.72
C GLY A 241 -1.59 37.94 -19.28
N ASN A 242 -2.40 37.55 -18.29
CA ASN A 242 -2.07 37.68 -16.88
C ASN A 242 -1.21 36.48 -16.40
N PHE A 243 0.10 36.63 -16.51
CA PHE A 243 1.07 35.58 -16.13
C PHE A 243 1.19 35.38 -14.60
N LEU A 244 0.77 36.35 -13.79
CA LEU A 244 0.83 36.24 -12.32
C LEU A 244 -0.09 35.14 -11.79
N VAL A 245 -1.31 35.03 -12.34
CA VAL A 245 -2.26 33.97 -11.96
C VAL A 245 -1.67 32.59 -12.24
N VAL A 246 -0.96 32.44 -13.37
CA VAL A 246 -0.31 31.17 -13.76
C VAL A 246 0.82 30.82 -12.82
N GLU A 247 1.67 31.79 -12.45
CA GLU A 247 2.79 31.57 -11.54
C GLU A 247 2.31 31.18 -10.13
N SER A 248 1.33 31.89 -9.60
CA SER A 248 0.70 31.57 -8.31
C SER A 248 0.02 30.20 -8.34
N PHE A 249 -0.65 29.85 -9.44
CA PHE A 249 -1.27 28.53 -9.59
C PHE A 249 -0.22 27.40 -9.68
N ASN A 250 0.86 27.60 -10.44
CA ASN A 250 1.99 26.66 -10.50
C ASN A 250 2.66 26.45 -9.15
N THR A 251 2.69 27.48 -8.30
CA THR A 251 3.17 27.37 -6.92
C THR A 251 2.29 26.41 -6.13
N ILE A 252 0.95 26.53 -6.24
CA ILE A 252 0.01 25.60 -5.58
C ILE A 252 0.24 24.17 -6.08
N ILE A 253 0.33 23.97 -7.41
CA ILE A 253 0.60 22.65 -8.01
C ILE A 253 1.89 22.05 -7.43
N THR A 254 2.96 22.84 -7.38
CA THR A 254 4.25 22.39 -6.85
C THR A 254 4.13 21.90 -5.40
N TYR A 255 3.39 22.61 -4.55
CA TYR A 255 3.16 22.18 -3.17
C TYR A 255 2.24 20.95 -3.07
N PHE A 256 1.26 20.80 -3.98
CA PHE A 256 0.41 19.62 -4.04
C PHE A 256 1.19 18.39 -4.50
N ASP A 257 2.07 18.50 -5.48
CA ASP A 257 2.95 17.41 -5.92
C ASP A 257 3.90 16.97 -4.80
N ARG A 258 4.48 17.93 -4.07
CA ARG A 258 5.29 17.66 -2.87
C ARG A 258 4.47 16.96 -1.78
N PHE A 259 3.23 17.41 -1.58
CA PHE A 259 2.32 16.80 -0.62
C PHE A 259 2.06 15.34 -0.99
N ASP A 260 1.68 15.06 -2.23
CA ASP A 260 1.32 13.71 -2.69
C ASP A 260 2.54 12.77 -2.61
N THR A 261 3.71 13.25 -3.03
CA THR A 261 4.98 12.49 -2.95
C THR A 261 5.34 12.16 -1.50
N THR A 262 5.31 13.15 -0.61
CA THR A 262 5.63 12.97 0.82
C THR A 262 4.61 12.05 1.50
N HIS A 263 3.32 12.25 1.24
CA HIS A 263 2.25 11.43 1.82
C HIS A 263 2.39 9.96 1.44
N GLN A 264 2.64 9.67 0.15
CA GLN A 264 2.86 8.30 -0.32
C GLN A 264 4.09 7.66 0.31
N LEU A 265 5.21 8.39 0.38
CA LEU A 265 6.47 7.85 0.91
C LEU A 265 6.38 7.61 2.43
N ILE A 266 5.81 8.53 3.20
CA ILE A 266 5.61 8.35 4.65
C ILE A 266 4.65 7.18 4.91
N THR A 267 3.56 7.06 4.15
CA THR A 267 2.63 5.94 4.27
C THR A 267 3.32 4.60 3.95
N LYS A 268 4.15 4.55 2.90
CA LYS A 268 4.96 3.37 2.57
C LYS A 268 5.91 3.00 3.71
N ILE A 269 6.60 3.99 4.29
CA ILE A 269 7.51 3.76 5.42
C ILE A 269 6.76 3.36 6.70
N ALA A 270 5.56 3.85 6.92
CA ALA A 270 4.77 3.51 8.11
C ALA A 270 4.22 2.08 8.06
N PHE A 271 3.74 1.62 6.90
CA PHE A 271 2.91 0.42 6.80
C PHE A 271 3.50 -0.73 5.97
N VAL A 272 4.59 -0.51 5.23
CA VAL A 272 5.19 -1.53 4.34
C VAL A 272 6.57 -1.94 4.90
N PRO A 273 6.68 -3.11 5.56
CA PRO A 273 7.92 -3.57 6.20
C PRO A 273 9.08 -3.74 5.20
N GLU A 274 8.82 -4.33 4.03
CA GLU A 274 9.83 -4.67 3.02
C GLU A 274 10.02 -3.58 1.96
N SER A 275 9.69 -2.33 2.28
CA SER A 275 9.83 -1.24 1.31
C SER A 275 11.30 -0.94 1.01
N THR A 276 11.64 -0.80 -0.27
CA THR A 276 12.99 -0.40 -0.67
C THR A 276 13.17 1.11 -0.50
N ILE A 277 13.79 1.52 0.60
CA ILE A 277 14.14 2.91 0.86
C ILE A 277 15.61 3.18 0.49
N ASN A 278 15.82 4.18 -0.37
CA ASN A 278 17.14 4.61 -0.82
C ASN A 278 17.44 6.05 -0.35
N GLU A 279 18.65 6.51 -0.61
CA GLU A 279 19.11 7.84 -0.24
C GLU A 279 18.28 8.97 -0.89
N ASN A 280 17.86 8.79 -2.15
CA ASN A 280 17.07 9.78 -2.87
C ASN A 280 15.70 9.98 -2.23
N HIS A 281 15.07 8.93 -1.69
CA HIS A 281 13.82 9.04 -0.95
C HIS A 281 14.00 9.92 0.30
N ILE A 282 15.05 9.71 1.09
CA ILE A 282 15.31 10.51 2.28
C ILE A 282 15.68 11.96 1.92
N ARG A 283 16.51 12.17 0.89
CA ARG A 283 16.83 13.52 0.39
C ARG A 283 15.58 14.26 -0.09
N SER A 284 14.67 13.57 -0.78
CA SER A 284 13.38 14.12 -1.19
C SER A 284 12.52 14.52 0.01
N LEU A 285 12.43 13.67 1.05
CA LEU A 285 11.73 14.00 2.29
C LEU A 285 12.32 15.23 2.98
N VAL A 286 13.65 15.34 3.06
CA VAL A 286 14.32 16.50 3.65
C VAL A 286 14.04 17.78 2.86
N GLY A 287 14.07 17.72 1.53
CA GLY A 287 13.72 18.84 0.67
C GLY A 287 12.26 19.28 0.85
N ASN A 288 11.34 18.33 0.93
CA ASN A 288 9.93 18.62 1.18
C ASN A 288 9.69 19.12 2.61
N TYR A 289 10.37 18.56 3.60
CA TYR A 289 10.35 19.02 4.98
C TYR A 289 10.70 20.50 5.09
N ARG A 290 11.82 20.93 4.48
CA ARG A 290 12.20 22.36 4.46
C ARG A 290 11.10 23.23 3.84
N ALA A 291 10.57 22.83 2.69
CA ALA A 291 9.52 23.58 2.01
C ALA A 291 8.24 23.75 2.87
N PHE A 292 7.83 22.72 3.61
CA PHE A 292 6.64 22.80 4.48
C PHE A 292 6.92 23.54 5.79
N GLU A 293 8.12 23.40 6.37
CA GLU A 293 8.51 24.14 7.57
C GLU A 293 8.69 25.64 7.31
N ASP A 294 9.17 26.00 6.11
CA ASP A 294 9.21 27.40 5.65
C ASP A 294 7.81 28.02 5.57
N LEU A 295 6.76 27.21 5.29
CA LEU A 295 5.36 27.65 5.31
C LEU A 295 4.79 27.79 6.71
N LYS A 296 5.16 26.97 7.69
CA LYS A 296 4.81 27.18 9.10
C LYS A 296 5.60 26.19 9.94
N ASN A 297 6.15 26.67 11.05
CA ASN A 297 6.90 25.82 11.96
C ASN A 297 6.02 24.68 12.50
N GLY A 298 6.51 23.44 12.41
CA GLY A 298 5.83 22.20 12.77
C GLY A 298 4.75 21.75 11.77
N PHE A 299 4.64 22.41 10.62
CA PHE A 299 3.58 22.11 9.65
C PHE A 299 3.78 20.76 8.96
N PHE A 300 5.03 20.31 8.79
CA PHE A 300 5.30 18.98 8.25
C PHE A 300 4.66 17.89 9.12
N ASN A 301 4.88 17.94 10.43
CA ASN A 301 4.31 16.97 11.37
C ASN A 301 2.77 17.06 11.40
N GLN A 302 2.25 18.29 11.35
CA GLN A 302 0.80 18.54 11.30
C GLN A 302 0.16 17.91 10.05
N LEU A 303 0.79 18.05 8.88
CA LEU A 303 0.25 17.52 7.63
C LEU A 303 0.37 16.00 7.54
N PHE A 304 1.53 15.43 7.89
CA PHE A 304 1.84 14.05 7.51
C PHE A 304 1.89 13.04 8.66
N LEU A 305 2.29 13.43 9.87
CA LEU A 305 2.56 12.46 10.95
C LEU A 305 1.41 12.31 11.95
N ASN A 306 0.78 13.43 12.33
CA ASN A 306 -0.22 13.47 13.41
C ASN A 306 -1.39 12.51 13.21
N ASP A 307 -1.87 12.34 11.98
CA ASP A 307 -3.00 11.48 11.68
C ASP A 307 -2.58 10.01 11.65
N ILE A 308 -1.36 9.71 11.17
CA ILE A 308 -0.84 8.34 11.13
C ILE A 308 -0.59 7.82 12.54
N TYR A 309 -0.08 8.64 13.46
CA TYR A 309 0.11 8.22 14.86
C TYR A 309 -1.19 7.91 15.60
N LYS A 310 -2.31 8.46 15.14
CA LYS A 310 -3.67 8.19 15.66
C LYS A 310 -4.32 6.98 14.99
N ASP A 311 -3.73 6.46 13.91
CA ASP A 311 -4.25 5.29 13.23
C ASP A 311 -4.10 4.06 14.15
N PRO A 312 -5.21 3.37 14.52
CA PRO A 312 -5.18 2.23 15.43
C PRO A 312 -4.47 1.00 14.84
N TYR A 313 -4.12 1.02 13.56
CA TYR A 313 -3.41 -0.04 12.86
C TYR A 313 -1.94 0.29 12.57
N LEU A 314 -1.44 1.45 13.02
CA LEU A 314 -0.01 1.73 12.98
C LEU A 314 0.74 0.69 13.82
N THR A 315 1.58 -0.10 13.17
CA THR A 315 2.35 -1.16 13.85
C THR A 315 3.41 -0.58 14.77
N PHE A 316 3.87 -1.38 15.72
CA PHE A 316 4.97 -1.04 16.61
C PHE A 316 6.22 -0.60 15.86
N PHE A 317 6.63 -1.36 14.84
CA PHE A 317 7.78 -1.01 14.00
C PHE A 317 7.47 0.16 13.06
N GLY A 318 6.24 0.28 12.56
CA GLY A 318 5.79 1.46 11.81
C GLY A 318 5.95 2.74 12.63
N ARG A 319 5.50 2.73 13.89
CA ARG A 319 5.69 3.82 14.84
C ARG A 319 7.16 4.12 15.08
N LYS A 320 8.00 3.11 15.35
CA LYS A 320 9.45 3.31 15.53
C LYS A 320 10.10 3.95 14.30
N ARG A 321 9.70 3.55 13.09
CA ARG A 321 10.21 4.14 11.83
C ARG A 321 9.80 5.61 11.68
N LEU A 322 8.56 5.95 12.01
CA LEU A 322 8.09 7.35 11.98
C LEU A 322 8.78 8.21 13.03
N GLU A 323 8.91 7.72 14.28
CA GLU A 323 9.62 8.43 15.35
C GLU A 323 11.10 8.63 15.02
N PHE A 324 11.71 7.64 14.34
CA PHE A 324 13.06 7.77 13.82
C PHE A 324 13.14 8.88 12.76
N LEU A 325 12.25 8.87 11.76
CA LEU A 325 12.23 9.90 10.70
C LEU A 325 11.94 11.30 11.25
N GLU A 326 10.99 11.43 12.17
CA GLU A 326 10.63 12.69 12.81
C GLU A 326 11.83 13.33 13.51
N LYS A 327 12.72 12.52 14.08
CA LYS A 327 13.97 13.00 14.70
C LYS A 327 15.09 13.24 13.69
N GLN A 328 15.26 12.37 12.70
CA GLN A 328 16.39 12.43 11.77
C GLN A 328 16.22 13.47 10.66
N ILE A 329 15.01 13.67 10.12
CA ILE A 329 14.78 14.61 9.02
C ILE A 329 15.24 16.04 9.38
N PRO A 330 14.91 16.60 10.56
CA PRO A 330 15.42 17.91 10.96
C PRO A 330 16.95 17.94 11.10
N LEU A 331 17.57 16.86 11.61
CA LEU A 331 19.03 16.77 11.76
C LEU A 331 19.73 16.75 10.40
N ILE A 332 19.23 15.95 9.45
CA ILE A 332 19.74 15.91 8.08
C ILE A 332 19.51 17.26 7.37
N ALA A 333 18.41 17.94 7.67
CA ALA A 333 18.15 19.28 7.15
C ALA A 333 19.16 20.32 7.67
N MET A 334 19.83 20.09 8.80
CA MET A 334 20.90 20.94 9.32
C MET A 334 22.29 20.50 8.86
N ASP A 335 22.53 19.20 8.75
CA ASP A 335 23.81 18.60 8.36
C ASP A 335 23.61 17.41 7.40
N GLU A 336 23.98 17.59 6.13
CA GLU A 336 23.88 16.52 5.11
C GLU A 336 24.79 15.31 5.44
N GLY A 337 25.81 15.48 6.29
CA GLY A 337 26.65 14.38 6.79
C GLY A 337 25.85 13.31 7.55
N MET A 338 24.68 13.66 8.09
CA MET A 338 23.78 12.72 8.79
C MET A 338 22.94 11.86 7.84
N LEU A 339 22.92 12.15 6.53
CA LEU A 339 22.08 11.44 5.56
C LEU A 339 22.42 9.95 5.48
N LEU A 340 23.68 9.61 5.20
CA LEU A 340 24.11 8.22 5.06
C LEU A 340 23.92 7.40 6.35
N PRO A 341 24.38 7.88 7.53
CA PRO A 341 24.11 7.19 8.80
C PRO A 341 22.62 6.94 9.05
N SER A 342 21.78 7.93 8.74
CA SER A 342 20.32 7.81 8.93
C SER A 342 19.70 6.78 8.00
N VAL A 343 20.14 6.73 6.74
CA VAL A 343 19.69 5.71 5.77
C VAL A 343 20.07 4.30 6.24
N PHE A 344 21.30 4.10 6.72
CA PHE A 344 21.74 2.80 7.25
C PHE A 344 20.96 2.40 8.50
N ALA A 345 20.76 3.32 9.44
CA ALA A 345 20.00 3.05 10.66
C ALA A 345 18.52 2.73 10.37
N LEU A 346 17.88 3.45 9.42
CA LEU A 346 16.52 3.14 8.99
C LEU A 346 16.44 1.75 8.37
N LYS A 347 17.40 1.38 7.50
CA LYS A 347 17.46 0.04 6.90
C LYS A 347 17.64 -1.06 7.95
N SER A 348 18.49 -0.83 8.95
CA SER A 348 18.66 -1.75 10.08
C SER A 348 17.36 -1.93 10.85
N LEU A 349 16.62 -0.84 11.11
CA LEU A 349 15.33 -0.90 11.80
C LEU A 349 14.28 -1.68 10.98
N MET A 350 14.27 -1.51 9.66
CA MET A 350 13.38 -2.27 8.76
C MET A 350 13.75 -3.76 8.73
N GLN A 351 15.05 -4.09 8.77
CA GLN A 351 15.52 -5.46 8.85
C GLN A 351 15.17 -6.12 10.19
N ASP A 352 15.27 -5.37 11.30
CA ASP A 352 14.84 -5.83 12.61
C ASP A 352 13.35 -6.20 12.63
N GLU A 353 12.48 -5.45 11.93
CA GLU A 353 11.07 -5.79 11.78
C GLU A 353 10.87 -7.13 11.05
N VAL A 354 11.59 -7.35 9.94
CA VAL A 354 11.52 -8.61 9.19
C VAL A 354 11.96 -9.78 10.07
N TYR A 355 13.09 -9.64 10.76
CA TYR A 355 13.61 -10.66 11.68
C TYR A 355 12.67 -10.92 12.84
N PHE A 356 12.09 -9.88 13.42
CA PHE A 356 11.11 -9.99 14.49
C PHE A 356 9.97 -10.95 14.11
N TYR A 357 9.32 -10.73 12.97
CA TYR A 357 8.20 -11.56 12.54
C TYR A 357 8.60 -12.98 12.17
N LYS A 358 9.74 -13.16 11.49
CA LYS A 358 10.28 -14.50 11.19
C LYS A 358 10.60 -15.29 12.46
N ILE A 359 11.24 -14.64 13.44
CA ILE A 359 11.56 -15.28 14.72
C ILE A 359 10.29 -15.67 15.48
N ILE A 360 9.29 -14.78 15.55
CA ILE A 360 8.00 -15.10 16.18
C ILE A 360 7.35 -16.31 15.51
N LYS A 361 7.39 -16.40 14.18
CA LYS A 361 6.89 -17.58 13.45
C LYS A 361 7.65 -18.85 13.85
N ILE A 362 8.98 -18.87 13.76
CA ILE A 362 9.81 -20.02 14.13
C ILE A 362 9.53 -20.47 15.58
N ILE A 363 9.41 -19.51 16.50
CA ILE A 363 9.10 -19.81 17.90
C ILE A 363 7.71 -20.44 18.03
N LYS A 364 6.69 -19.90 17.37
CA LYS A 364 5.32 -20.44 17.44
C LYS A 364 5.22 -21.84 16.85
N ASP A 365 5.96 -22.11 15.78
CA ASP A 365 5.90 -23.38 15.07
C ASP A 365 6.65 -24.51 15.82
N GLU A 366 7.76 -24.20 16.49
CA GLU A 366 8.67 -25.24 17.00
C GLU A 366 9.09 -25.11 18.47
N PHE A 367 9.00 -23.92 19.06
CA PHE A 367 9.56 -23.65 20.39
C PHE A 367 8.58 -23.00 21.37
N TRP A 368 7.28 -23.01 21.06
CA TRP A 368 6.28 -22.30 21.84
C TRP A 368 6.24 -22.74 23.31
N GLU A 369 6.33 -24.04 23.58
CA GLU A 369 6.33 -24.60 24.95
C GLU A 369 7.47 -24.08 25.82
N VAL A 370 8.58 -23.72 25.20
CA VAL A 370 9.78 -23.23 25.87
C VAL A 370 9.68 -21.72 26.08
N PHE A 371 9.41 -20.98 25.01
CA PHE A 371 9.41 -19.52 25.06
C PHE A 371 8.20 -18.93 25.82
N SER A 372 7.06 -19.63 25.82
CA SER A 372 5.87 -19.18 26.58
C SER A 372 6.09 -19.23 28.11
N LEU A 373 7.03 -20.04 28.58
CA LEU A 373 7.38 -20.19 30.00
C LEU A 373 8.64 -19.38 30.39
N TRP A 374 9.07 -18.46 29.52
CA TRP A 374 10.29 -17.69 29.73
C TRP A 374 10.22 -16.83 31.00
N GLY A 375 11.18 -17.07 31.91
CA GLY A 375 11.28 -16.39 33.20
C GLY A 375 10.55 -17.09 34.36
N GLU A 376 9.86 -18.21 34.10
CA GLU A 376 9.20 -19.03 35.14
C GLU A 376 9.95 -20.33 35.45
N LYS A 377 10.85 -20.77 34.56
CA LYS A 377 11.66 -21.99 34.70
C LYS A 377 13.13 -21.72 34.38
N ASP A 378 14.04 -22.49 34.99
CA ASP A 378 15.46 -22.55 34.63
C ASP A 378 15.63 -23.30 33.30
N VAL A 379 15.30 -22.62 32.22
CA VAL A 379 15.48 -23.07 30.84
C VAL A 379 16.76 -22.44 30.30
N ASP A 380 17.58 -23.23 29.61
CA ASP A 380 18.74 -22.72 28.87
C ASP A 380 18.30 -21.92 27.65
N MET A 381 17.96 -20.64 27.88
CA MET A 381 17.52 -19.74 26.82
C MET A 381 18.61 -19.46 25.79
N GLU A 382 19.89 -19.55 26.18
CA GLU A 382 21.00 -19.33 25.26
C GLU A 382 21.02 -20.43 24.17
N TYR A 383 20.82 -21.68 24.58
CA TYR A 383 20.63 -22.81 23.67
C TYR A 383 19.48 -22.57 22.67
N TYR A 384 18.29 -22.20 23.16
CA TYR A 384 17.13 -22.01 22.29
C TYR A 384 17.24 -20.77 21.40
N THR A 385 17.80 -19.67 21.89
CA THR A 385 18.07 -18.50 21.03
C THR A 385 19.06 -18.84 19.93
N THR A 386 20.04 -19.69 20.20
CA THR A 386 20.99 -20.17 19.19
C THR A 386 20.27 -21.01 18.14
N LYS A 387 19.41 -21.95 18.55
CA LYS A 387 18.62 -22.78 17.63
C LYS A 387 17.68 -21.98 16.72
N VAL A 388 17.01 -20.97 17.28
CA VAL A 388 16.16 -20.07 16.50
C VAL A 388 17.01 -19.22 15.53
N THR A 389 18.19 -18.76 15.96
CA THR A 389 19.11 -18.02 15.08
C THR A 389 19.62 -18.89 13.94
N GLU A 390 20.00 -20.15 14.20
CA GLU A 390 20.42 -21.11 13.16
C GLU A 390 19.34 -21.30 12.10
N LYS A 391 18.08 -21.45 12.52
CA LYS A 391 16.93 -21.56 11.60
C LYS A 391 16.69 -20.28 10.80
N LEU A 392 16.74 -19.13 11.47
CA LEU A 392 16.61 -17.85 10.79
C LEU A 392 17.71 -17.65 9.75
N SER A 393 18.97 -17.97 10.09
CA SER A 393 20.10 -17.91 9.17
C SER A 393 19.90 -18.82 7.95
N ALA A 394 19.34 -20.02 8.15
CA ALA A 394 18.97 -20.92 7.06
C ALA A 394 17.83 -20.35 6.19
N GLU A 395 16.83 -19.70 6.78
CA GLU A 395 15.73 -19.05 6.03
C GLU A 395 16.13 -17.75 5.32
N VAL A 396 17.20 -17.09 5.75
CA VAL A 396 17.67 -15.80 5.18
C VAL A 396 18.88 -16.00 4.25
N GLY A 397 19.44 -17.21 4.20
CA GLY A 397 20.54 -17.59 3.33
C GLY A 397 21.86 -16.90 3.68
N GLY A 398 22.14 -16.68 4.96
CA GLY A 398 23.39 -16.06 5.43
C GLY A 398 23.49 -15.89 6.94
N ASP A 399 24.65 -15.42 7.41
CA ASP A 399 24.85 -15.12 8.83
C ASP A 399 23.96 -13.97 9.27
N VAL A 400 23.10 -14.25 10.26
CA VAL A 400 22.20 -13.25 10.84
C VAL A 400 22.73 -12.81 12.19
N TYR A 401 22.91 -11.50 12.34
CA TYR A 401 23.12 -10.88 13.64
C TYR A 401 21.80 -10.36 14.20
N ILE A 402 21.40 -10.88 15.36
CA ILE A 402 20.21 -10.42 16.10
C ILE A 402 20.71 -9.63 17.31
N SER A 403 20.34 -8.35 17.38
CA SER A 403 20.72 -7.52 18.51
C SER A 403 20.08 -8.01 19.82
N LYS A 404 20.76 -7.82 20.96
CA LYS A 404 20.19 -8.14 22.29
C LYS A 404 18.87 -7.41 22.53
N HIS A 405 18.74 -6.20 22.00
CA HIS A 405 17.52 -5.41 22.08
C HIS A 405 16.37 -6.08 21.33
N LEU A 406 16.61 -6.58 20.10
CA LEU A 406 15.59 -7.28 19.33
C LEU A 406 15.12 -8.55 20.05
N TRP A 407 16.02 -9.32 20.65
CA TRP A 407 15.64 -10.47 21.49
C TRP A 407 14.74 -10.08 22.67
N GLN A 408 15.06 -8.99 23.36
CA GLN A 408 14.22 -8.49 24.46
C GLN A 408 12.81 -8.12 23.98
N GLU A 409 12.68 -7.46 22.84
CA GLU A 409 11.39 -7.13 22.23
C GLU A 409 10.58 -8.39 21.90
N ILE A 410 11.22 -9.42 21.34
CA ILE A 410 10.60 -10.71 21.04
C ILE A 410 10.08 -11.38 22.30
N PHE A 411 10.90 -11.44 23.35
CA PHE A 411 10.50 -12.03 24.62
C PHE A 411 9.32 -11.29 25.27
N TRP A 412 9.33 -9.96 25.24
CA TRP A 412 8.21 -9.15 25.72
C TRP A 412 6.95 -9.37 24.90
N HIS A 413 7.08 -9.49 23.58
CA HIS A 413 5.95 -9.78 22.70
C HIS A 413 5.31 -11.14 23.04
N ILE A 414 6.12 -12.18 23.22
CA ILE A 414 5.63 -13.52 23.59
C ILE A 414 4.92 -13.48 24.95
N LYS A 415 5.48 -12.79 25.95
CA LYS A 415 4.81 -12.61 27.24
C LYS A 415 3.45 -11.92 27.12
N LYS A 416 3.35 -10.88 26.30
CA LYS A 416 2.09 -10.18 26.03
C LYS A 416 1.08 -11.10 25.33
N GLU A 417 1.52 -11.93 24.38
CA GLU A 417 0.66 -12.91 23.72
C GLU A 417 0.16 -14.00 24.67
N VAL A 418 1.03 -14.53 25.52
CA VAL A 418 0.64 -15.50 26.56
C VAL A 418 -0.39 -14.88 27.49
N PHE A 419 -0.19 -13.63 27.93
CA PHE A 419 -1.17 -12.92 28.75
C PHE A 419 -2.51 -12.70 28.02
N LEU A 420 -2.48 -12.32 26.74
CA LEU A 420 -3.67 -12.17 25.90
C LEU A 420 -4.48 -13.48 25.87
N ILE A 421 -3.81 -14.61 25.61
CA ILE A 421 -4.43 -15.93 25.46
C ILE A 421 -4.94 -16.49 26.80
N THR A 422 -4.21 -16.27 27.90
CA THR A 422 -4.51 -16.92 29.19
C THR A 422 -5.35 -16.07 30.13
N GLN A 423 -5.37 -14.74 29.96
CA GLN A 423 -6.06 -13.83 30.88
C GLN A 423 -7.12 -12.98 30.18
N VAL A 424 -6.79 -12.35 29.05
CA VAL A 424 -7.67 -11.35 28.42
C VAL A 424 -8.79 -12.01 27.62
N LEU A 425 -8.47 -12.91 26.68
CA LEU A 425 -9.46 -13.55 25.82
C LEU A 425 -10.47 -14.41 26.60
N PRO A 426 -10.07 -15.24 27.60
CA PRO A 426 -11.02 -15.99 28.41
C PRO A 426 -12.03 -15.07 29.12
N LYS A 427 -11.55 -14.02 29.80
CA LYS A 427 -12.40 -13.04 30.50
C LYS A 427 -13.31 -12.27 29.54
N MET A 428 -12.79 -11.90 28.37
CA MET A 428 -13.59 -11.22 27.34
C MET A 428 -14.78 -12.07 26.90
N ILE A 429 -14.60 -13.40 26.78
CA ILE A 429 -15.64 -14.34 26.38
C ILE A 429 -16.60 -14.61 27.55
N GLU A 430 -16.08 -14.89 28.74
CA GLU A 430 -16.89 -15.18 29.94
C GLU A 430 -17.75 -14.00 30.38
N GLU A 431 -17.21 -12.78 30.34
CA GLU A 431 -17.90 -11.57 30.80
C GLU A 431 -18.55 -10.78 29.66
N GLY A 432 -18.33 -11.15 28.39
CA GLY A 432 -18.84 -10.44 27.21
C GLY A 432 -18.23 -9.04 27.00
N LYS A 433 -17.14 -8.70 27.69
CA LYS A 433 -16.54 -7.36 27.71
C LYS A 433 -15.51 -7.18 26.60
N LYS A 434 -15.97 -6.80 25.40
CA LYS A 434 -15.10 -6.51 24.24
C LYS A 434 -14.09 -5.37 24.49
N GLU A 435 -14.37 -4.50 25.44
CA GLU A 435 -13.51 -3.39 25.87
C GLU A 435 -12.15 -3.85 26.41
N LEU A 436 -12.08 -5.05 27.01
CA LEU A 436 -10.82 -5.61 27.53
C LEU A 436 -9.74 -5.77 26.45
N LYS A 437 -10.16 -6.04 25.20
CA LYS A 437 -9.25 -6.10 24.06
C LYS A 437 -8.70 -4.73 23.72
N GLU A 438 -9.56 -3.71 23.72
CA GLU A 438 -9.18 -2.34 23.40
C GLU A 438 -8.20 -1.80 24.45
N ASP A 439 -8.49 -2.03 25.72
CA ASP A 439 -7.59 -1.71 26.83
C ASP A 439 -6.26 -2.46 26.72
N PHE A 440 -6.28 -3.74 26.35
CA PHE A 440 -5.06 -4.52 26.16
C PHE A 440 -4.22 -3.96 25.01
N ILE A 441 -4.81 -3.64 23.86
CA ILE A 441 -4.10 -3.08 22.70
C ILE A 441 -3.43 -1.75 23.09
N LEU A 442 -4.18 -0.85 23.74
CA LEU A 442 -3.68 0.47 24.15
C LEU A 442 -2.52 0.37 25.15
N ASN A 443 -2.59 -0.54 26.11
CA ASN A 443 -1.57 -0.66 27.17
C ASN A 443 -0.38 -1.55 26.78
N SER A 444 -0.60 -2.58 25.97
CA SER A 444 0.45 -3.51 25.56
C SER A 444 1.30 -2.96 24.41
N GLY A 445 0.73 -2.08 23.58
CA GLY A 445 1.34 -1.65 22.33
C GLY A 445 1.51 -2.79 21.31
N MET A 446 0.80 -3.91 21.48
CA MET A 446 0.76 -4.96 20.45
C MET A 446 -0.06 -4.48 19.25
N ASP A 447 0.38 -4.90 18.07
CA ASP A 447 -0.26 -4.55 16.82
C ASP A 447 -1.70 -5.09 16.79
N ARG A 448 -2.66 -4.21 16.51
CA ARG A 448 -4.08 -4.57 16.44
C ARG A 448 -4.32 -5.75 15.49
N PHE A 449 -3.68 -5.76 14.32
CA PHE A 449 -3.78 -6.88 13.37
C PHE A 449 -3.36 -8.21 13.99
N TYR A 450 -2.27 -8.19 14.76
CA TYR A 450 -1.77 -9.38 15.45
C TYR A 450 -2.76 -9.86 16.52
N VAL A 451 -3.27 -8.95 17.34
CA VAL A 451 -4.23 -9.26 18.40
C VAL A 451 -5.52 -9.85 17.81
N GLU A 452 -6.04 -9.28 16.71
CA GLU A 452 -7.22 -9.78 16.01
C GLU A 452 -7.00 -11.17 15.38
N GLU A 453 -5.78 -11.46 14.92
CA GLU A 453 -5.41 -12.77 14.38
C GLU A 453 -5.35 -13.83 15.50
N VAL A 454 -4.72 -13.49 16.64
CA VAL A 454 -4.66 -14.36 17.83
C VAL A 454 -6.07 -14.61 18.40
N GLU A 455 -6.91 -13.57 18.48
CA GLU A 455 -8.32 -13.68 18.87
C GLU A 455 -9.07 -14.66 17.96
N ARG A 456 -8.93 -14.52 16.63
CA ARG A 456 -9.57 -15.43 15.68
C ARG A 456 -9.11 -16.88 15.85
N ALA A 457 -7.80 -17.10 15.98
CA ALA A 457 -7.23 -18.43 16.20
C ALA A 457 -7.73 -19.05 17.53
N TYR A 458 -7.83 -18.23 18.58
CA TYR A 458 -8.36 -18.63 19.87
C TYR A 458 -9.84 -19.05 19.78
N LEU A 459 -10.69 -18.22 19.17
CA LEU A 459 -12.11 -18.48 19.02
C LEU A 459 -12.36 -19.76 18.19
N ALA A 460 -11.62 -19.94 17.10
CA ALA A 460 -11.67 -21.14 16.28
C ALA A 460 -11.30 -22.41 17.08
N LYS A 461 -10.24 -22.35 17.90
CA LYS A 461 -9.82 -23.46 18.75
C LYS A 461 -10.88 -23.85 19.80
N HIS A 462 -11.67 -22.89 20.27
CA HIS A 462 -12.72 -23.09 21.27
C HIS A 462 -14.11 -23.28 20.66
N GLY A 463 -14.23 -23.34 19.33
CA GLY A 463 -15.51 -23.56 18.64
C GLY A 463 -16.51 -22.39 18.77
N ILE A 464 -16.02 -21.19 19.08
CA ILE A 464 -16.83 -19.98 19.25
C ILE A 464 -16.85 -19.27 17.89
N LYS A 465 -18.05 -19.04 17.34
CA LYS A 465 -18.25 -18.38 16.04
C LYS A 465 -18.38 -16.87 16.17
#